data_AF-A0AAX3AD04-F1
#
_entry.id   AF-A0AAX3AD04-F1
#
_cell.length_a   1.000
_cell.length_b   1.000
_cell.length_c   1.000
_cell.angle_alpha   90.00
_cell.angle_beta   90.00
_cell.angle_gamma   90.00
#
_symmetry.space_group_name_H-M   'P 1'
#
loop_
_entity.id
_entity.type
_entity.pdbx_description
1 polymer ?
#
loop_
_entity_poly.entity_id
_entity_poly.type
_entity_poly.pdbx_seq_one_letter_code
_entity_poly.pdbx_strand_id
1 'polypeptide(L)' 'MSQAKLAEILGKPASYVAKYELGERRLDPVELCVILKVTGADFELFFLKLYEGSPIRL' A
#
# COMPACT_ATOMS: atom_id res chain seq x y z
N MET A 1 -2.38 10.43 -7.62
CA MET A 1 -3.44 10.52 -6.58
C MET A 1 -2.81 11.09 -5.31
N SER A 2 -3.47 11.99 -4.58
CA SER A 2 -2.95 12.51 -3.30
C SER A 2 -3.29 11.57 -2.14
N GLN A 3 -2.55 11.65 -1.03
CA GLN A 3 -2.83 10.89 0.20
C GLN A 3 -4.26 11.12 0.69
N ALA A 4 -4.71 12.37 0.73
CA ALA A 4 -6.06 12.74 1.14
C ALA A 4 -7.14 12.09 0.27
N LYS A 5 -6.92 12.05 -1.05
CA LYS A 5 -7.85 11.44 -2.00
C LYS A 5 -7.90 9.92 -1.87
N LEU A 6 -6.75 9.26 -1.65
CA LEU A 6 -6.73 7.82 -1.38
C LEU A 6 -7.43 7.50 -0.05
N ALA A 7 -7.18 8.29 0.98
CA ALA A 7 -7.80 8.11 2.29
C ALA A 7 -9.34 8.26 2.22
N GLU A 8 -9.82 9.23 1.46
CA GLU A 8 -11.24 9.42 1.18
C GLU A 8 -11.86 8.18 0.52
N ILE A 9 -11.23 7.64 -0.53
CA ILE A 9 -11.73 6.43 -1.21
C ILE A 9 -11.74 5.21 -0.27
N LEU A 10 -10.75 5.10 0.62
CA LEU A 10 -10.64 4.01 1.59
C LEU A 10 -11.57 4.18 2.81
N GLY A 11 -12.24 5.33 2.96
CA GLY A 11 -13.02 5.64 4.17
C GLY A 11 -12.14 5.72 5.42
N LYS A 12 -10.90 6.21 5.28
CA LYS A 12 -9.91 6.31 6.37
C LYS A 12 -9.43 7.77 6.54
N PRO A 13 -8.89 8.13 7.71
CA PRO A 13 -8.22 9.42 7.89
C PRO A 13 -6.99 9.56 6.98
N ALA A 14 -6.63 10.76 6.54
CA ALA A 14 -5.41 10.99 5.75
C ALA A 14 -4.13 10.46 6.44
N SER A 15 -4.10 10.51 7.78
CA SER A 15 -3.01 9.96 8.58
C SER A 15 -2.87 8.43 8.47
N TYR A 16 -3.92 7.70 8.08
CA TYR A 16 -3.82 6.27 7.79
C TYR A 16 -2.87 6.02 6.62
N VAL A 17 -3.01 6.79 5.53
CA VAL A 17 -2.16 6.71 4.34
C VAL A 17 -0.73 7.13 4.65
N ALA A 18 -0.57 8.27 5.33
CA ALA A 18 0.75 8.77 5.70
C ALA A 18 1.56 7.76 6.54
N LYS A 19 0.92 7.08 7.49
CA LYS A 19 1.59 6.11 8.38
C LYS A 19 2.22 4.93 7.64
N TYR A 20 1.55 4.37 6.63
CA TYR A 20 2.13 3.23 5.90
C TYR A 20 3.10 3.67 4.80
N GLU A 21 2.93 4.87 4.22
CA GLU A 21 3.90 5.42 3.26
C GLU A 21 5.23 5.78 3.94
N LEU A 22 5.18 6.26 5.17
CA LEU A 22 6.37 6.54 6.00
C LEU A 22 6.94 5.28 6.68
N GLY A 23 6.27 4.13 6.55
CA GLY A 23 6.69 2.87 7.17
C GLY A 23 6.48 2.77 8.68
N GLU A 24 5.80 3.74 9.29
CA GLU A 24 5.43 3.75 10.72
C GLU A 24 4.40 2.67 11.06
N ARG A 25 3.59 2.25 10.08
CA ARG A 25 2.61 1.18 10.22
C ARG A 25 2.75 0.17 9.09
N ARG A 26 2.81 -1.12 9.44
CA ARG A 26 2.72 -2.22 8.47
C ARG A 26 1.28 -2.37 7.97
N LEU A 27 1.10 -2.63 6.68
CA LEU A 27 -0.17 -3.04 6.10
C LEU A 27 -0.31 -4.55 6.20
N ASP A 28 -1.49 -5.04 6.55
CA ASP A 28 -1.79 -6.46 6.37
C ASP A 28 -2.07 -6.77 4.88
N PRO A 29 -2.00 -8.05 4.46
CA PRO A 29 -2.20 -8.42 3.05
C PRO A 29 -3.56 -8.02 2.47
N VAL A 30 -4.63 -7.99 3.29
CA VAL A 30 -5.97 -7.59 2.85
C VAL A 30 -6.01 -6.10 2.59
N GLU A 31 -5.47 -5.29 3.51
CA GLU A 31 -5.33 -3.84 3.33
C GLU A 31 -4.54 -3.51 2.06
N LEU A 32 -3.42 -4.20 1.83
CA LEU A 32 -2.62 -4.03 0.62
C LEU A 32 -3.44 -4.35 -0.64
N CYS A 33 -4.17 -5.47 -0.65
CA CYS A 33 -5.01 -5.84 -1.80
C CYS A 33 -6.09 -4.79 -2.11
N VAL A 34 -6.71 -4.22 -1.08
CA VAL A 34 -7.71 -3.15 -1.24
C VAL A 34 -7.05 -1.90 -1.85
N ILE A 35 -5.87 -1.51 -1.36
CA ILE A 35 -5.13 -0.36 -1.88
C ILE A 35 -4.73 -0.58 -3.36
N LEU A 36 -4.24 -1.77 -3.72
CA LEU A 36 -3.89 -2.09 -5.11
C LEU A 36 -5.09 -1.99 -6.04
N LYS A 37 -6.25 -2.53 -5.63
CA LYS A 37 -7.50 -2.42 -6.40
C LYS A 37 -7.95 -0.98 -6.60
N VAL A 38 -7.92 -0.16 -5.54
CA VAL A 38 -8.35 1.25 -5.60
C VAL A 38 -7.40 2.11 -6.43
N THR A 39 -6.11 1.84 -6.36
CA THR A 39 -5.09 2.56 -7.12
C THR A 39 -5.02 2.13 -8.59
N GLY A 40 -5.65 0.99 -8.94
CA GLY A 40 -5.51 0.38 -10.25
C GLY A 40 -4.10 -0.16 -10.51
N ALA A 41 -3.34 -0.44 -9.45
CA ALA A 41 -2.00 -1.01 -9.55
C ALA A 41 -2.09 -2.46 -10.01
N ASP A 42 -1.19 -2.84 -10.92
CA ASP A 42 -1.05 -4.22 -11.38
C ASP A 42 -0.55 -5.10 -10.23
N PHE A 43 -1.35 -6.11 -9.87
CA PHE A 43 -1.07 -6.99 -8.75
C PHE A 43 0.18 -7.84 -8.98
N GLU A 44 0.33 -8.43 -10.17
CA GLU A 44 1.44 -9.34 -10.48
C GLU A 44 2.76 -8.57 -10.52
N LEU A 45 2.79 -7.43 -11.21
CA LEU A 45 3.96 -6.56 -11.29
C LEU A 45 4.36 -6.01 -9.92
N PHE A 46 3.38 -5.67 -9.07
CA PHE A 46 3.67 -5.18 -7.72
C PHE A 46 4.39 -6.23 -6.88
N PHE A 47 3.85 -7.46 -6.83
CA PHE A 47 4.43 -8.53 -6.03
C PHE A 47 5.75 -9.06 -6.62
N LEU A 48 5.91 -9.06 -7.94
CA LEU A 48 7.19 -9.37 -8.58
C LEU A 48 8.29 -8.39 -8.11
N LYS A 49 8.01 -7.08 -8.18
CA LYS A 49 8.96 -6.05 -7.71
C LYS A 49 9.22 -6.14 -6.21
N LEU A 50 8.19 -6.43 -5.42
CA LEU A 50 8.34 -6.62 -3.98
C LEU A 50 9.27 -7.80 -3.67
N TYR A 51 9.11 -8.92 -4.40
CA TYR A 51 9.95 -10.10 -4.25
C TYR A 51 11.39 -9.83 -4.68
N GLU A 52 11.61 -9.22 -5.86
CA GLU A 52 12.95 -8.86 -6.36
C GLU A 52 13.68 -7.88 -5.45
N GLY A 53 12.95 -6.96 -4.81
CA GLY A 53 13.50 -5.98 -3.86
C GLY A 53 13.66 -6.50 -2.42
N SER A 54 13.19 -7.71 -2.12
CA SER A 54 13.27 -8.26 -0.76
C SER A 54 14.70 -8.71 -0.43
N PRO A 55 15.20 -8.44 0.79
CA PRO A 55 16.51 -8.92 1.22
C PRO A 55 16.50 -10.45 1.36
N ILE A 56 17.66 -11.08 1.12
CA ILE A 56 17.83 -12.55 1.22
C ILE A 56 17.68 -13.05 2.67
N ARG A 57 17.80 -12.16 3.66
CA ARG A 57 17.67 -12.45 5.09
C ARG A 57 16.89 -11.33 5.79
N LEU A 58 16.09 -11.70 6.79
CA LEU A 58 15.34 -10.80 7.65
C LEU A 58 16.24 -10.17 8.73
#